data_AF-A0A7S2V812-F1
#
_entry.id   AF-A0A7S2V812-F1
#
_cell.length_a   1.000
_cell.length_b   1.000
_cell.length_c   1.000
_cell.angle_alpha   90.00
_cell.angle_beta   90.00
_cell.angle_gamma   90.00
#
_symmetry.space_group_name_H-M   'P 1'
#
loop_
_entity.id
_entity.type
_entity.pdbx_description
1 polymer ?
#
loop_
_entity_poly.entity_id
_entity_poly.type
_entity_poly.pdbx_seq_one_letter_code
_entity_poly.pdbx_strand_id
1 'polypeptide(L)'
;KAELSVSDSQISIDVKEELSSSAVKAELKILTIEDTRKIAQMMVLIPDGVHSKCLHTGGVQSSSCVSLAELKETHMFVHLMARSTVLTWMRYFSKKLCALGSILGAQNKTWVRYFPSWEPTTASQNHLLARVQDAYKS
;
A
#
# COMPACT_ATOMS: atom_id res chain seq x y z
N LYS A 1 -18.98 27.28 20.80
CA LYS A 1 -19.17 26.09 21.65
C LYS A 1 -20.29 25.28 21.01
N ALA A 2 -19.99 24.13 20.43
CA ALA A 2 -20.95 23.28 19.72
C ALA A 2 -21.41 22.17 20.67
N GLU A 3 -22.72 21.99 20.82
CA GLU A 3 -23.30 20.88 21.55
C GLU A 3 -23.59 19.73 20.56
N LEU A 4 -23.08 18.55 20.89
CA LEU A 4 -23.29 17.30 20.14
C LEU A 4 -24.38 16.51 20.85
N SER A 5 -25.56 16.39 20.25
CA SER A 5 -26.53 15.36 20.60
C SER A 5 -26.60 14.34 19.48
N VAL A 6 -26.29 13.08 19.78
CA VAL A 6 -26.29 11.96 18.81
C VAL A 6 -27.55 11.13 19.03
N SER A 7 -28.40 11.02 18.00
CA SER A 7 -29.44 9.99 17.91
C SER A 7 -29.32 9.25 16.59
N ASP A 8 -29.40 7.92 16.63
CA ASP A 8 -29.05 6.94 15.58
C ASP A 8 -29.99 6.87 14.36
N SER A 9 -30.66 7.96 14.01
CA SER A 9 -31.51 8.00 12.82
C SER A 9 -31.49 9.39 12.21
N GLN A 10 -30.84 9.48 11.04
CA GLN A 10 -30.73 10.65 10.16
C GLN A 10 -29.70 11.70 10.62
N ILE A 11 -28.51 11.66 10.01
CA ILE A 11 -27.60 12.80 9.98
C ILE A 11 -28.17 13.78 8.94
N SER A 12 -28.98 14.74 9.37
CA SER A 12 -29.29 15.95 8.58
C SER A 12 -28.37 17.08 9.04
N ILE A 13 -27.48 17.52 8.15
CA ILE A 13 -26.64 18.70 8.39
C ILE A 13 -27.33 19.86 7.67
N ASP A 14 -28.07 20.67 8.42
CA ASP A 14 -28.61 21.94 7.92
C ASP A 14 -27.49 23.00 7.94
N VAL A 15 -26.89 23.25 6.77
CA VAL A 15 -26.00 24.40 6.57
C VAL A 15 -26.85 25.54 6.03
N LYS A 16 -27.24 26.48 6.90
CA LYS A 16 -27.81 27.76 6.47
C LYS A 16 -26.68 28.65 5.96
N GLU A 17 -26.50 28.67 4.64
CA GLU A 17 -25.68 29.67 3.95
C GLU A 17 -26.60 30.61 3.18
N GLU A 18 -26.94 31.74 3.80
CA GLU A 18 -27.35 32.94 3.07
C GLU A 18 -26.06 33.56 2.52
N LEU A 19 -25.87 33.60 1.19
CA LEU A 19 -25.46 34.79 0.43
C LEU A 19 -25.13 34.48 -1.05
N SER A 20 -25.83 35.22 -1.90
CA SER A 20 -25.48 35.62 -3.27
C SER A 20 -25.47 34.57 -4.38
N SER A 21 -26.47 34.73 -5.24
CA SER A 21 -26.66 34.09 -6.54
C SER A 21 -25.55 34.39 -7.54
N SER A 22 -24.60 33.47 -7.71
CA SER A 22 -24.10 32.96 -9.01
C SER A 22 -22.86 32.07 -8.86
N ALA A 23 -22.73 31.32 -7.77
CA ALA A 23 -21.72 30.27 -7.67
C ALA A 23 -22.27 29.02 -8.38
N VAL A 24 -21.58 28.58 -9.42
CA VAL A 24 -21.75 27.26 -10.03
C VAL A 24 -21.88 26.24 -8.89
N LYS A 25 -23.06 25.61 -8.73
CA LYS A 25 -23.26 24.50 -7.80
C LYS A 25 -22.32 23.37 -8.24
N ALA A 26 -21.08 23.40 -7.77
CA ALA A 26 -20.19 22.27 -7.86
C ALA A 26 -20.80 21.19 -6.97
N GLU A 27 -21.48 20.22 -7.56
CA GLU A 27 -21.92 19.04 -6.83
C GLU A 27 -20.68 18.35 -6.27
N LEU A 28 -20.51 18.44 -4.96
CA LEU A 28 -19.49 17.71 -4.24
C LEU A 28 -19.79 16.21 -4.39
N LYS A 29 -19.04 15.53 -5.25
CA LYS A 29 -19.07 14.07 -5.37
C LYS A 29 -18.35 13.49 -4.16
N ILE A 30 -19.15 13.02 -3.19
CA ILE A 30 -18.66 12.39 -1.96
C ILE A 30 -18.67 10.87 -2.17
N LEU A 31 -17.70 10.17 -1.57
CA LEU A 31 -17.68 8.70 -1.54
C LEU A 31 -18.92 8.16 -0.84
N THR A 32 -19.49 7.08 -1.35
CA THR A 32 -20.56 6.39 -0.65
C THR A 32 -20.03 5.75 0.64
N ILE A 33 -20.92 5.49 1.60
CA ILE A 33 -20.57 4.78 2.85
C ILE A 33 -20.00 3.40 2.53
N GLU A 34 -20.54 2.73 1.50
CA GLU A 34 -20.08 1.41 1.07
C GLU A 34 -18.67 1.46 0.49
N ASP A 35 -18.38 2.43 -0.39
CA ASP A 35 -17.05 2.61 -0.97
C ASP A 35 -16.03 2.96 0.11
N THR A 36 -16.40 3.85 1.03
CA THR A 36 -15.56 4.23 2.18
C THR A 36 -15.22 3.01 3.04
N ARG A 37 -16.20 2.13 3.29
CA ARG A 37 -15.99 0.89 4.04
C ARG A 37 -15.07 -0.07 3.29
N LYS A 38 -15.28 -0.29 1.99
CA LYS A 38 -14.42 -1.13 1.14
C LYS A 38 -12.99 -0.62 1.11
N ILE A 39 -12.81 0.68 0.97
CA ILE A 39 -11.51 1.36 1.00
C ILE A 39 -10.83 1.15 2.35
N ALA A 40 -11.53 1.41 3.46
CA ALA A 40 -10.95 1.24 4.80
C ALA A 40 -10.54 -0.23 5.04
N GLN A 41 -11.39 -1.18 4.66
CA GLN A 41 -11.08 -2.61 4.74
C GLN A 41 -9.88 -3.00 3.88
N MET A 42 -9.81 -2.49 2.64
CA MET A 42 -8.67 -2.69 1.76
C MET A 42 -7.37 -2.23 2.42
N MET A 43 -7.35 -1.01 2.96
CA MET A 43 -6.14 -0.43 3.56
C MET A 43 -5.66 -1.19 4.78
N VAL A 44 -6.56 -1.80 5.56
CA VAL A 44 -6.19 -2.67 6.70
C VAL A 44 -5.67 -4.03 6.24
N LEU A 45 -6.18 -4.56 5.13
CA LEU A 45 -5.86 -5.90 4.64
C LEU A 45 -4.62 -5.95 3.74
N ILE A 46 -4.24 -4.83 3.13
CA ILE A 46 -3.01 -4.74 2.32
C ILE A 46 -1.82 -5.02 3.23
N PRO A 47 -0.99 -6.04 2.93
CA PRO A 47 0.19 -6.30 3.74
C PRO A 47 1.21 -5.17 3.55
N ASP A 48 1.72 -4.65 4.66
CA ASP A 48 2.67 -3.54 4.70
C ASP A 48 3.80 -3.83 5.70
N GLY A 49 5.02 -3.36 5.41
CA GLY A 49 6.19 -3.54 6.25
C GLY A 49 7.00 -4.81 5.97
N VAL A 50 7.67 -5.31 7.01
CA VAL A 50 8.57 -6.48 6.94
C VAL A 50 7.78 -7.77 7.09
N HIS A 51 7.91 -8.68 6.12
CA HIS A 51 7.23 -9.98 6.14
C HIS A 51 8.14 -11.11 6.62
N SER A 52 9.42 -11.07 6.24
CA SER A 52 10.40 -12.07 6.67
C SER A 52 11.81 -11.49 6.75
N LYS A 53 12.62 -12.08 7.64
CA LYS A 53 14.05 -11.79 7.78
C LYS A 53 14.86 -12.97 7.23
N CYS A 54 16.03 -12.68 6.67
CA CYS A 54 16.97 -13.69 6.23
C CYS A 54 17.68 -14.28 7.46
N LEU A 55 17.55 -15.59 7.66
CA LEU A 55 18.16 -16.28 8.81
C LEU A 55 19.69 -16.16 8.84
N HIS A 56 20.34 -16.11 7.66
CA HIS A 56 21.80 -16.13 7.55
C HIS A 56 22.44 -14.75 7.70
N THR A 57 21.76 -13.68 7.29
CA THR A 57 22.31 -12.32 7.28
C THR A 57 21.65 -11.40 8.31
N GLY A 58 20.55 -11.82 8.94
CA GLY A 58 19.75 -10.99 9.85
C GLY A 58 18.97 -9.85 9.18
N GLY A 59 19.23 -9.58 7.89
CA GLY A 59 18.59 -8.52 7.11
C GLY A 59 17.14 -8.85 6.72
N VAL A 60 16.42 -7.86 6.22
CA VAL A 60 15.06 -8.05 5.67
C VAL A 60 15.16 -8.88 4.39
N GLN A 61 14.43 -9.99 4.33
CA GLN A 61 14.36 -10.84 3.16
C GLN A 61 13.21 -10.43 2.25
N SER A 62 12.04 -10.16 2.83
CA SER A 62 10.83 -9.77 2.13
C SER A 62 10.12 -8.62 2.85
N SER A 63 9.69 -7.61 2.09
CA SER A 63 8.94 -6.46 2.61
C SER A 63 7.99 -5.92 1.54
N SER A 64 6.93 -5.25 1.96
CA SER A 64 6.13 -4.38 1.10
C SER A 64 5.97 -3.00 1.73
N CYS A 65 5.65 -2.03 0.89
CA CYS A 65 5.34 -0.68 1.31
C CYS A 65 4.19 -0.16 0.46
N VAL A 66 3.17 0.44 1.09
CA VAL A 66 2.20 1.29 0.41
C VAL A 66 2.84 2.66 0.16
N SER A 67 3.18 2.94 -1.09
CA SER A 67 3.91 4.15 -1.47
C SER A 67 3.00 5.36 -1.68
N LEU A 68 1.80 5.13 -2.21
CA LEU A 68 0.87 6.20 -2.56
C LEU A 68 -0.56 5.67 -2.55
N ALA A 69 -1.46 6.38 -1.88
CA ALA A 69 -2.89 6.21 -2.02
C ALA A 69 -3.45 7.50 -2.63
N GLU A 70 -4.06 7.41 -3.81
CA GLU A 70 -4.62 8.56 -4.52
C GLU A 70 -6.09 8.30 -4.85
N LEU A 71 -6.95 9.28 -4.56
CA LEU A 71 -8.33 9.29 -5.01
C LEU A 71 -8.41 10.15 -6.27
N LYS A 72 -8.76 9.55 -7.39
CA LYS A 72 -9.16 10.26 -8.61
C LYS A 72 -10.67 10.22 -8.72
N GLU A 73 -11.23 11.07 -9.59
CA GLU A 73 -12.67 11.35 -9.72
C GLU A 73 -13.61 10.14 -9.54
N THR A 74 -13.23 8.98 -10.06
CA THR A 74 -14.07 7.76 -10.04
C THR A 74 -13.41 6.55 -9.39
N HIS A 75 -12.13 6.63 -9.01
CA HIS A 75 -11.36 5.46 -8.57
C HIS A 75 -10.33 5.84 -7.52
N MET A 76 -10.19 4.98 -6.51
CA MET A 76 -9.05 4.99 -5.61
C MET A 76 -7.95 4.07 -6.15
N PHE A 77 -6.73 4.58 -6.22
CA PHE A 77 -5.55 3.82 -6.56
C PHE A 77 -4.66 3.68 -5.35
N VAL A 78 -4.21 2.45 -5.08
CA VAL A 78 -3.20 2.16 -4.06
C VAL A 78 -1.99 1.58 -4.74
N HIS A 79 -0.91 2.34 -4.73
CA HIS A 79 0.37 1.97 -5.29
C HIS A 79 1.23 1.35 -4.20
N LEU A 80 1.70 0.14 -4.48
CA LEU A 80 2.45 -0.68 -3.56
C LEU A 80 3.75 -1.15 -4.19
N MET A 81 4.81 -1.19 -3.39
CA MET A 81 6.10 -1.72 -3.79
C MET A 81 6.42 -2.93 -2.91
N ALA A 82 6.60 -4.08 -3.56
CA ALA A 82 7.07 -5.29 -2.90
C ALA A 82 8.54 -5.54 -3.26
N ARG A 83 9.33 -5.98 -2.28
CA ARG A 83 10.74 -6.32 -2.43
C ARG A 83 10.99 -7.66 -1.76
N SER A 84 11.73 -8.52 -2.42
CA SER A 84 12.12 -9.81 -1.85
C SER A 84 13.38 -10.32 -2.53
N THR A 85 14.28 -10.94 -1.77
CA THR A 85 15.37 -11.73 -2.36
C THR A 85 14.87 -13.08 -2.88
N VAL A 86 13.68 -13.51 -2.49
CA VAL A 86 13.05 -14.79 -2.84
C VAL A 86 11.91 -14.57 -3.85
N LEU A 87 12.11 -15.05 -5.08
CA LEU A 87 11.15 -14.86 -6.18
C LEU A 87 9.79 -15.55 -5.95
N THR A 88 9.78 -16.72 -5.31
CA THR A 88 8.53 -17.44 -5.02
C THR A 88 7.62 -16.65 -4.06
N TRP A 89 8.21 -15.90 -3.14
CA TRP A 89 7.47 -14.99 -2.27
C TRP A 89 6.80 -13.86 -3.06
N MET A 90 7.49 -13.26 -4.04
CA MET A 90 6.90 -12.22 -4.90
C MET A 90 5.67 -12.75 -5.67
N ARG A 91 5.73 -13.98 -6.17
CA ARG A 91 4.60 -14.63 -6.84
C ARG A 91 3.44 -14.88 -5.88
N TYR A 92 3.73 -15.36 -4.68
CA TYR A 92 2.71 -15.55 -3.64
C TYR A 92 2.04 -14.22 -3.25
N PHE A 93 2.85 -13.19 -3.03
CA PHE A 93 2.38 -11.85 -2.69
C PHE A 93 1.46 -11.27 -3.78
N SER A 94 1.86 -11.39 -5.05
CA SER A 94 1.02 -11.01 -6.19
C SER A 94 -0.33 -11.74 -6.20
N LYS A 95 -0.34 -13.07 -5.99
CA LYS A 95 -1.59 -13.85 -5.90
C LYS A 95 -2.48 -13.40 -4.74
N LYS A 96 -1.87 -13.09 -3.59
CA LYS A 96 -2.60 -12.59 -2.41
C LYS A 96 -3.29 -11.26 -2.69
N LEU A 97 -2.59 -10.34 -3.35
CA LEU A 97 -3.18 -9.06 -3.77
C LEU A 97 -4.30 -9.25 -4.80
N CYS A 98 -4.10 -10.13 -5.79
CA CYS A 98 -5.15 -10.47 -6.76
C CYS A 98 -6.42 -10.99 -6.06
N ALA A 99 -6.26 -11.91 -5.10
CA ALA A 99 -7.39 -12.42 -4.32
C ALA A 99 -8.08 -11.32 -3.50
N LEU A 100 -7.31 -10.44 -2.85
CA LEU A 100 -7.86 -9.29 -2.13
C LEU A 100 -8.66 -8.37 -3.05
N GLY A 101 -8.15 -8.10 -4.25
CA GLY A 101 -8.85 -7.31 -5.26
C GLY A 101 -10.15 -7.97 -5.69
N SER A 102 -10.16 -9.28 -5.94
CA SER A 102 -11.38 -10.03 -6.30
C SER A 102 -12.46 -9.95 -5.23
N ILE A 103 -12.10 -10.01 -3.95
CA ILE A 103 -13.06 -9.91 -2.83
C ILE A 103 -13.66 -8.51 -2.73
N LEU A 104 -12.86 -7.47 -2.98
CA LEU A 104 -13.26 -6.07 -2.81
C LEU A 104 -13.80 -5.42 -4.09
N GLY A 105 -13.84 -6.15 -5.20
CA GLY A 105 -14.21 -5.61 -6.52
C GLY A 105 -13.15 -4.68 -7.13
N ALA A 106 -11.90 -4.75 -6.65
CA ALA A 106 -10.80 -3.94 -7.14
C ALA A 106 -9.97 -4.69 -8.21
N GLN A 107 -9.36 -3.94 -9.12
CA GLN A 107 -8.47 -4.48 -10.15
C GLN A 107 -7.00 -4.33 -9.73
N ASN A 108 -6.22 -5.39 -9.89
CA ASN A 108 -4.78 -5.35 -9.68
C ASN A 108 -4.04 -5.23 -11.00
N LYS A 109 -3.28 -4.14 -11.17
CA LYS A 109 -2.33 -3.98 -12.27
C LYS A 109 -0.91 -4.16 -11.74
N THR A 110 -0.31 -5.29 -12.06
CA THR A 110 1.09 -5.53 -11.69
C THR A 110 1.99 -4.97 -12.80
N TRP A 111 2.76 -3.93 -12.48
CA TRP A 111 3.79 -3.41 -13.38
C TRP A 111 5.03 -4.29 -13.21
N VAL A 112 5.15 -5.30 -14.06
CA VAL A 112 6.21 -6.31 -13.94
C VAL A 112 7.48 -5.84 -14.66
N ARG A 113 8.44 -5.34 -13.90
CA ARG A 113 9.84 -5.70 -14.10
C ARG A 113 10.31 -6.42 -12.86
N TYR A 114 10.28 -7.77 -12.89
CA TYR A 114 10.98 -8.55 -11.89
C TYR A 114 12.47 -8.30 -12.10
N PHE A 115 13.06 -7.44 -11.27
CA PHE A 115 14.50 -7.36 -11.21
C PHE A 115 15.01 -8.63 -10.54
N PRO A 116 16.01 -9.31 -11.11
CA PRO A 116 16.58 -10.49 -10.49
C PRO A 116 17.12 -10.10 -9.11
N SER A 117 16.80 -10.90 -8.10
CA SER A 117 17.44 -10.77 -6.80
C SER A 117 18.90 -11.19 -6.91
N TRP A 118 19.77 -10.45 -6.22
CA TRP A 118 21.13 -10.91 -5.94
C TRP A 118 21.13 -11.54 -4.56
N GLU A 119 21.28 -12.86 -4.50
CA GLU A 119 21.36 -13.59 -3.24
C GLU A 119 22.81 -13.54 -2.71
N PRO A 120 23.05 -12.92 -1.53
CA PRO A 120 24.38 -12.87 -0.96
C PRO A 120 24.81 -14.29 -0.54
N THR A 121 25.90 -14.77 -1.12
CA THR A 121 26.52 -16.06 -0.76
C THR A 121 27.57 -15.82 0.31
N THR A 122 27.34 -16.33 1.52
CA THR A 122 28.29 -16.21 2.65
C THR A 122 29.57 -17.03 2.43
N ALA A 123 29.48 -18.09 1.63
CA ALA A 123 30.60 -18.96 1.26
C ALA A 123 31.18 -18.63 -0.12
N SER A 124 30.99 -17.41 -0.65
CA SER A 124 31.57 -17.08 -1.94
C SER A 124 33.08 -17.25 -1.85
N GLN A 125 33.66 -18.19 -2.62
CA GLN A 125 35.11 -18.35 -2.76
C GLN A 125 35.76 -17.15 -3.50
N ASN A 126 34.99 -16.09 -3.75
CA ASN A 126 35.50 -14.89 -4.39
C ASN A 126 36.46 -14.16 -3.45
N HIS A 127 37.75 -14.31 -3.75
CA HIS A 127 38.84 -13.54 -3.16
C HIS A 127 38.61 -12.02 -3.20
N LEU A 128 37.74 -11.51 -4.08
CA LEU A 128 37.38 -10.10 -4.17
C LEU A 128 36.68 -9.59 -2.90
N LEU A 129 35.72 -10.34 -2.36
CA LEU A 129 34.98 -9.89 -1.16
C LEU A 129 35.91 -9.79 0.04
N ALA A 130 36.79 -10.79 0.22
CA ALA A 130 37.82 -10.79 1.25
C ALA A 130 38.78 -9.60 1.10
N ARG A 131 39.29 -9.35 -0.12
CA ARG A 131 40.17 -8.20 -0.39
C ARG A 131 39.52 -6.85 -0.09
N VAL A 132 38.24 -6.69 -0.44
CA VAL A 132 37.50 -5.46 -0.13
C VAL A 132 37.31 -5.30 1.39
N GLN A 133 37.01 -6.38 2.10
CA GLN A 133 36.90 -6.35 3.56
C GLN A 133 38.23 -6.00 4.25
N ASP A 134 39.34 -6.55 3.77
CA ASP A 134 40.67 -6.27 4.31
C ASP A 134 41.07 -4.81 4.09
N ALA A 135 40.82 -4.26 2.89
CA ALA A 135 41.09 -2.85 2.57
C ALA A 135 40.23 -1.86 3.38
N TYR A 136 39.03 -2.27 3.83
CA TYR A 136 38.18 -1.43 4.68
C TYR A 136 38.59 -1.45 6.17
N LYS A 137 39.38 -2.43 6.59
CA LYS A 137 39.86 -2.57 7.98
C LYS A 137 41.20 -1.90 8.22
N SER A 138 42.00 -1.67 7.18
CA SER A 138 43.26 -0.90 7.21
C SER A 138 42.99 0.60 7.24
#